data_AF-A0A959QQL7-F1
#
_entry.id   AF-A0A959QQL7-F1
#
_cell.length_a   1.000
_cell.length_b   1.000
_cell.length_c   1.000
_cell.angle_alpha   90.00
_cell.angle_beta   90.00
_cell.angle_gamma   90.00
#
_symmetry.space_group_name_H-M   'P 1'
#
loop_
_entity.id
_entity.type
_entity.pdbx_description
1 polymer ?
#
loop_
_entity_poly.entity_id
_entity_poly.type
_entity_poly.pdbx_seq_one_letter_code
_entity_poly.pdbx_strand_id
1 'polypeptide(L)' 'MEMQNNNEIKDLDNQADIELSKPSKSRFLFLLFFFGIFIFAWSGCYNLYEHSYKSNKDVEVPDNTKYDPKYK' A
#
# COMPACT_ATOMS: atom_id res chain seq x y z
N MET A 1 -54.37 -28.07 -10.51
CA MET A 1 -53.79 -27.15 -9.49
C MET A 1 -52.53 -27.84 -9.02
N GLU A 2 -51.31 -27.37 -9.28
CA GLU A 2 -50.80 -26.02 -9.51
C GLU A 2 -49.76 -26.06 -10.64
N MET A 3 -49.82 -25.08 -11.54
CA MET A 3 -48.85 -24.91 -12.62
C MET A 3 -47.60 -24.22 -12.07
N GLN A 4 -46.46 -24.79 -12.43
CA GLN A 4 -45.13 -24.18 -12.55
C GLN A 4 -44.99 -22.73 -12.06
N ASN A 5 -44.29 -22.54 -10.94
CA ASN A 5 -43.76 -21.23 -10.55
C ASN A 5 -42.33 -21.30 -10.02
N ASN A 6 -41.47 -22.10 -10.68
CA ASN A 6 -40.06 -22.28 -10.32
C ASN A 6 -39.09 -21.55 -11.28
N ASN A 7 -39.61 -20.69 -12.17
CA ASN A 7 -38.82 -20.03 -13.21
C ASN A 7 -38.79 -18.49 -13.08
N GLU A 8 -39.46 -17.89 -12.11
CA GLU A 8 -39.50 -16.42 -11.96
C GLU A 8 -38.41 -15.84 -11.04
N ILE A 9 -37.64 -16.68 -10.34
CA ILE A 9 -36.44 -16.25 -9.59
C ILE A 9 -35.20 -16.75 -10.33
N LYS A 10 -34.97 -16.28 -11.55
CA LYS A 10 -33.72 -16.59 -12.28
C LYS A 10 -32.93 -15.38 -12.77
N ASP A 11 -33.47 -14.17 -12.76
CA ASP A 11 -32.80 -13.03 -13.42
C ASP A 11 -32.94 -11.69 -12.68
N LEU A 12 -32.60 -11.64 -11.38
CA LEU A 12 -32.31 -10.37 -10.69
C LEU A 12 -30.87 -10.27 -10.18
N ASP A 13 -30.02 -11.28 -10.42
CA ASP A 13 -28.62 -11.23 -10.01
C ASP A 13 -27.80 -10.44 -11.03
N ASN A 14 -27.18 -9.35 -10.58
CA ASN A 14 -26.27 -8.55 -11.38
C ASN A 14 -24.97 -9.34 -11.61
N GLN A 15 -24.68 -9.70 -12.85
CA GLN A 15 -23.43 -10.40 -13.20
C GLN A 15 -22.17 -9.59 -12.86
N ALA A 16 -22.28 -8.27 -12.74
CA ALA A 16 -21.19 -7.40 -12.31
C ALA A 16 -21.01 -7.34 -10.78
N ASP A 17 -21.84 -8.06 -10.01
CA ASP A 17 -21.71 -8.10 -8.56
C ASP A 17 -20.49 -8.93 -8.13
N ILE A 18 -19.66 -8.31 -7.29
CA ILE A 18 -18.46 -8.94 -6.72
C ILE A 18 -18.85 -10.04 -5.73
N GLU A 19 -20.02 -9.96 -5.11
CA GLU A 19 -20.47 -10.97 -4.13
C GLU A 19 -20.93 -12.28 -4.79
N LEU A 20 -21.25 -12.25 -6.08
CA LEU A 20 -21.81 -13.38 -6.83
C LEU A 20 -20.87 -14.60 -6.85
N SER A 21 -19.55 -14.39 -6.82
CA SER A 21 -18.60 -15.50 -6.78
C SER A 21 -17.43 -15.27 -5.82
N LYS A 22 -17.29 -16.19 -4.86
CA LYS A 22 -16.19 -16.18 -3.88
C LYS A 22 -14.79 -16.21 -4.54
N PRO A 23 -14.54 -16.98 -5.62
CA PRO A 23 -13.23 -17.00 -6.26
C PRO A 23 -12.88 -15.68 -6.98
N SER A 24 -13.85 -15.06 -7.67
CA SER A 24 -13.62 -13.77 -8.34
C SER A 24 -13.32 -12.67 -7.33
N LYS A 25 -14.12 -12.60 -6.25
CA LYS A 25 -13.90 -11.67 -5.14
C LYS A 25 -12.51 -11.80 -4.52
N SER A 26 -12.07 -13.03 -4.23
CA SER A 26 -10.75 -13.28 -3.65
C SER A 26 -9.61 -12.81 -4.55
N ARG A 27 -9.69 -13.08 -5.86
CA ARG A 27 -8.70 -12.61 -6.85
C ARG A 27 -8.66 -11.08 -6.92
N PHE A 28 -9.82 -10.44 -6.97
CA PHE A 28 -9.90 -8.97 -6.98
C PHE A 28 -9.30 -8.36 -5.70
N LEU A 29 -9.68 -8.86 -4.53
CA LEU A 29 -9.15 -8.37 -3.25
C LEU A 29 -7.64 -8.60 -3.12
N PHE A 30 -7.13 -9.72 -3.62
CA PHE A 30 -5.69 -9.98 -3.67
C PHE A 30 -4.95 -8.94 -4.52
N LEU A 31 -5.45 -8.65 -5.73
CA LEU A 31 -4.85 -7.65 -6.62
C LEU A 31 -4.92 -6.24 -6.01
N LEU A 32 -6.05 -5.87 -5.43
CA LEU A 32 -6.23 -4.58 -4.75
C LEU A 32 -5.26 -4.43 -3.58
N PHE A 33 -5.16 -5.47 -2.74
CA PHE A 33 -4.26 -5.48 -1.59
C PHE A 33 -2.78 -5.42 -2.03
N PHE A 34 -2.39 -6.28 -2.98
CA PHE A 34 -1.03 -6.28 -3.51
C PHE A 34 -0.66 -4.93 -4.12
N PHE A 35 -1.54 -4.35 -4.93
CA PHE A 35 -1.31 -3.03 -5.51
C PHE A 35 -1.20 -1.95 -4.43
N GLY A 36 -2.05 -1.99 -3.39
CA GLY A 36 -1.98 -1.07 -2.26
C GLY A 36 -0.66 -1.15 -1.50
N ILE A 37 -0.17 -2.36 -1.21
CA ILE A 37 1.14 -2.56 -0.58
C ILE A 37 2.27 -2.13 -1.51
N PHE A 38 2.16 -2.40 -2.81
CA PHE A 38 3.15 -2.00 -3.80
C PHE A 38 3.34 -0.48 -3.86
N ILE A 39 2.24 0.29 -3.98
CA ILE A 39 2.33 1.75 -4.00
C ILE A 39 2.80 2.32 -2.66
N PHE A 40 2.42 1.69 -1.53
CA PHE A 40 2.87 2.10 -0.21
C PHE A 40 4.38 1.90 -0.04
N ALA A 41 4.90 0.73 -0.40
CA ALA A 41 6.32 0.44 -0.36
C ALA A 41 7.11 1.39 -1.28
N TRP A 42 6.61 1.63 -2.50
CA TRP A 42 7.24 2.55 -3.45
C TRP A 42 7.30 3.98 -2.90
N SER A 43 6.18 4.48 -2.38
CA SER A 43 6.09 5.81 -1.76
C SER A 43 7.03 5.91 -0.54
N GLY A 44 7.08 4.88 0.30
CA GLY A 44 7.99 4.80 1.44
C GLY A 44 9.46 4.86 1.03
N CYS A 45 9.86 4.13 -0.02
CA CYS A 45 11.20 4.19 -0.57
C CYS A 45 11.56 5.58 -1.10
N TYR A 46 10.64 6.22 -1.84
CA TYR A 46 10.85 7.56 -2.37
C TYR A 46 11.01 8.60 -1.25
N ASN A 47 10.14 8.56 -0.24
CA ASN A 47 10.20 9.48 0.89
C ASN A 47 11.49 9.33 1.71
N LEU A 48 11.95 8.08 1.89
CA LEU A 48 13.21 7.81 2.59
C LEU A 48 14.43 8.28 1.77
N TYR A 49 14.37 8.20 0.44
CA TYR A 49 15.40 8.73 -0.44
C TYR A 49 15.48 10.26 -0.37
N GLU A 50 14.34 10.95 -0.43
CA GLU A 50 14.30 12.42 -0.38
C GLU A 50 14.84 12.97 0.95
N HIS A 51 14.48 12.32 2.06
CA HIS A 51 14.98 12.64 3.40
C HIS A 51 16.27 11.90 3.77
N SER A 52 16.97 11.34 2.78
CA SER A 52 18.27 10.73 3.01
C SER A 52 19.25 11.76 3.57
N TYR A 53 20.14 11.30 4.44
CA TYR A 53 21.14 12.14 5.06
C TYR A 53 22.01 12.81 3.99
N LYS A 54 21.88 14.13 3.86
CA LYS A 54 22.77 14.96 3.05
C LYS A 54 23.98 15.33 3.91
N SER A 55 25.18 15.12 3.39
CA SER A 55 26.44 15.28 4.12
C SER A 55 26.57 16.68 4.73
N ASN A 56 26.88 16.74 6.03
CA ASN A 56 27.11 17.99 6.78
C ASN A 56 28.53 18.54 6.58
N LYS A 57 28.94 18.83 5.34
CA LYS A 57 30.32 19.28 5.06
C LYS A 57 30.64 20.68 5.62
N ASP A 58 29.65 21.55 5.70
CA ASP A 58 29.82 22.96 6.14
C ASP A 58 29.37 23.21 7.59
N VAL A 59 29.10 22.15 8.37
CA VAL A 59 28.71 22.34 9.77
C VAL A 59 29.97 22.56 10.60
N GLU A 60 30.07 23.73 11.25
CA GLU A 60 31.13 24.01 12.20
C GLU A 60 31.04 23.05 13.40
N VAL A 61 31.94 22.08 13.42
CA VAL A 61 32.04 21.09 14.51
C VAL A 61 32.86 21.70 15.65
N PRO A 62 32.33 21.71 16.89
CA PRO A 62 33.05 22.22 18.06
C PRO A 62 34.43 21.54 18.24
N ASP A 63 35.47 22.34 18.48
CA ASP A 63 36.87 21.87 18.59
C ASP A 63 37.10 20.82 19.71
N ASN A 64 36.23 20.79 20.73
CA ASN A 64 36.28 19.82 21.81
C ASN A 64 35.73 18.43 21.43
N THR A 65 35.06 18.31 20.28
CA THR A 65 34.54 17.03 19.75
C THR A 65 35.47 16.41 18.70
N LYS A 66 36.56 17.10 18.36
CA LYS A 66 37.59 16.57 17.47
C LYS A 66 38.35 15.43 18.16
N TYR A 67 38.91 14.53 17.34
CA TYR A 67 39.73 13.41 17.83
C TYR A 67 40.90 13.88 18.70
N ASP A 68 41.48 15.04 18.35
CA ASP A 68 42.40 15.78 19.20
C ASP A 68 41.70 17.04 19.72
N PRO A 69 41.09 16.99 20.92
CA PRO A 69 40.24 18.06 21.42
C PRO A 69 41.07 19.24 21.92
N LYS A 70 40.66 20.46 21.53
CA LYS A 70 41.22 21.70 22.08
C LYS A 70 40.30 22.27 23.15
N TYR A 71 40.84 22.47 24.34
CA TYR A 71 40.15 23.11 25.46
C TYR A 71 40.65 24.56 25.62
N LYS A 72 39.81 25.43 26.18
CA LYS A 72 40.20 26.81 26.57
C LYS A 72 41.04 26.80 27.83
#